data_AF-A0A445CQD2-F1
#
_entry.id   AF-A0A445CQD2-F1
#
_cell.length_a   1.000
_cell.length_b   1.000
_cell.length_c   1.000
_cell.angle_alpha   90.00
_cell.angle_beta   90.00
_cell.angle_gamma   90.00
#
_symmetry.space_group_name_H-M   'P 1'
#
loop_
_entity.id
_entity.type
_entity.pdbx_description
1 polymer ?
#
loop_
_entity_poly.entity_id
_entity_poly.type
_entity_poly.pdbx_seq_one_letter_code
_entity_poly.pdbx_strand_id
1 'polypeptide(L)'
;MIFDFGTGGSCGDKGRLIEGSYKGKTKSASFIDALAPAKLEGILMSHPSIEDAAVVLQKDDVAGEVPVAFVVRSSNDPITEDAVKDFIAKQVVFYKRLYKVIFIDAIPKSSIGKILRKELKATLLSN
;
A
#
# COMPACT_ATOMS: atom_id res chain seq x y z
N MET A 1 -21.23 -50.46 31.31
CA MET A 1 -20.17 -49.93 32.19
C MET A 1 -20.34 -48.43 32.20
N ILE A 2 -20.99 -47.92 33.24
CA ILE A 2 -21.24 -46.50 33.48
C ILE A 2 -19.97 -45.94 34.10
N PHE A 3 -19.49 -44.78 33.65
CA PHE A 3 -18.62 -43.96 34.46
C PHE A 3 -19.28 -42.60 34.68
N ASP A 4 -19.25 -42.25 35.96
CA ASP A 4 -20.14 -41.36 36.68
C ASP A 4 -19.65 -39.90 36.63
N PHE A 5 -20.58 -39.00 36.92
CA PHE A 5 -20.42 -37.56 37.03
C PHE A 5 -19.62 -37.18 38.29
N GLY A 6 -18.82 -36.12 38.24
CA GLY A 6 -18.18 -35.61 39.45
C GLY A 6 -17.59 -34.21 39.34
N THR A 7 -18.37 -33.21 39.81
CA THR A 7 -17.96 -31.95 40.49
C THR A 7 -17.06 -30.97 39.70
N GLY A 8 -17.50 -29.76 39.35
CA GLY A 8 -17.84 -28.66 40.26
C GLY A 8 -16.67 -27.66 40.28
N GLY A 9 -16.77 -26.51 39.61
CA GLY A 9 -17.00 -25.25 40.32
C GLY A 9 -16.27 -24.07 39.65
N SER A 10 -16.91 -22.91 39.74
CA SER A 10 -16.71 -21.61 39.06
C SER A 10 -15.31 -20.97 39.10
N CYS A 11 -14.95 -20.20 38.06
CA CYS A 11 -14.09 -19.02 38.21
C CYS A 11 -14.56 -17.91 37.26
N GLY A 12 -14.76 -16.72 37.82
CA GLY A 12 -15.50 -15.61 37.26
C GLY A 12 -14.88 -14.87 36.07
N ASP A 13 -15.77 -14.16 35.41
CA ASP A 13 -15.62 -12.92 34.64
C ASP A 13 -14.24 -12.23 34.68
N LYS A 14 -13.46 -12.44 33.61
CA LYS A 14 -12.55 -11.45 33.00
C LYS A 14 -12.60 -11.74 31.49
N GLY A 15 -13.27 -10.94 30.69
CA GLY A 15 -12.81 -9.61 30.35
C GLY A 15 -11.95 -9.69 29.10
N ARG A 16 -12.43 -9.02 28.05
CA ARG A 16 -11.66 -8.48 26.93
C ARG A 16 -11.35 -9.42 25.77
N LEU A 17 -12.13 -9.18 24.71
CA LEU A 17 -11.77 -9.28 23.30
C LEU A 17 -10.25 -9.12 23.08
N ILE A 18 -9.63 -10.13 22.49
CA ILE A 18 -8.66 -9.87 21.43
C ILE A 18 -9.11 -10.70 20.22
N GLU A 19 -9.79 -10.02 19.31
CA GLU A 19 -10.08 -10.53 17.99
C GLU A 19 -8.78 -11.02 17.35
N GLY A 20 -8.85 -12.25 16.86
CA GLY A 20 -8.01 -12.79 15.80
C GLY A 20 -6.54 -12.40 15.86
N SER A 21 -5.71 -13.31 16.38
CA SER A 21 -4.34 -13.48 15.91
C SER A 21 -4.33 -13.43 14.37
N TYR A 22 -4.03 -12.27 13.79
CA TYR A 22 -3.72 -12.14 12.38
C TYR A 22 -2.33 -12.73 12.16
N LYS A 23 -2.35 -14.06 12.09
CA LYS A 23 -1.51 -14.98 11.32
C LYS A 23 -0.27 -14.31 10.75
N GLY A 24 0.86 -14.57 11.41
CA GLY A 24 2.18 -14.38 10.82
C GLY A 24 2.20 -14.96 9.40
N LYS A 25 2.37 -14.07 8.42
CA LYS A 25 2.82 -14.43 7.08
C LYS A 25 4.29 -14.06 6.97
N THR A 26 5.11 -14.87 7.61
CA THR A 26 6.52 -14.96 7.27
C THR A 26 6.67 -15.73 5.95
N LYS A 27 7.55 -15.20 5.08
CA LYS A 27 8.16 -15.81 3.87
C LYS A 27 7.38 -15.69 2.56
N SER A 28 7.74 -14.69 1.75
CA SER A 28 8.18 -14.89 0.35
C SER A 28 8.38 -13.56 -0.41
N ALA A 29 9.54 -12.93 -0.25
CA ALA A 29 10.14 -12.14 -1.33
C ALA A 29 11.63 -12.05 -1.05
N SER A 30 12.28 -13.18 -1.31
CA SER A 30 13.72 -13.31 -1.37
C SER A 30 14.31 -12.20 -2.26
N PHE A 31 15.19 -11.41 -1.67
CA PHE A 31 16.45 -10.93 -2.24
C PHE A 31 16.45 -10.37 -3.67
N ILE A 32 16.57 -9.03 -3.75
CA ILE A 32 17.00 -8.24 -4.93
C ILE A 32 16.08 -8.36 -6.16
N ASP A 33 14.87 -7.84 -6.06
CA ASP A 33 14.07 -7.53 -7.25
C ASP A 33 13.57 -6.10 -7.16
N ALA A 34 13.80 -5.35 -8.24
CA ALA A 34 13.26 -4.01 -8.43
C ALA A 34 11.74 -4.09 -8.18
N LEU A 35 11.24 -3.38 -7.17
CA LEU A 35 9.81 -3.44 -6.88
C LEU A 35 9.08 -2.87 -8.10
N ALA A 36 8.44 -3.75 -8.86
CA ALA A 36 7.80 -3.36 -10.09
C ALA A 36 6.81 -2.22 -9.81
N PRO A 37 6.74 -1.18 -10.67
CA PRO A 37 5.80 -0.08 -10.47
C PRO A 37 4.36 -0.61 -10.30
N ALA A 38 4.00 -1.66 -11.05
CA ALA A 38 2.71 -2.35 -10.96
C ALA A 38 2.39 -2.88 -9.55
N LYS A 39 3.39 -3.28 -8.77
CA LYS A 39 3.19 -3.79 -7.41
C LYS A 39 2.87 -2.65 -6.44
N LEU A 40 3.56 -1.51 -6.55
CA LEU A 40 3.26 -0.33 -5.75
C LEU A 40 1.89 0.26 -6.13
N GLU A 41 1.57 0.29 -7.43
CA GLU A 41 0.24 0.67 -7.94
C GLU A 41 -0.85 -0.20 -7.28
N GLY A 42 -0.67 -1.53 -7.25
CA GLY A 42 -1.63 -2.42 -6.60
C GLY A 42 -1.78 -2.22 -5.09
N ILE A 43 -0.71 -1.83 -4.38
CA ILE A 43 -0.80 -1.50 -2.95
C ILE A 43 -1.59 -0.21 -2.76
N LEU A 44 -1.32 0.83 -3.54
CA LEU A 44 -2.04 2.10 -3.49
C LEU A 44 -3.53 1.93 -3.79
N MET A 45 -3.86 1.14 -4.83
CA MET A 45 -5.25 0.80 -5.19
C MET A 45 -5.99 0.01 -4.11
N SER A 46 -5.28 -0.56 -3.12
CA SER A 46 -5.92 -1.21 -1.97
C SER A 46 -6.48 -0.21 -0.96
N HIS A 47 -6.15 1.09 -1.07
CA HIS A 47 -6.61 2.13 -0.16
C HIS A 47 -7.95 2.70 -0.65
N PRO A 48 -9.01 2.72 0.17
CA PRO A 48 -10.34 3.16 -0.26
C PRO A 48 -10.41 4.64 -0.66
N SER A 49 -9.54 5.48 -0.12
CA SER A 49 -9.44 6.91 -0.48
C SER A 49 -8.69 7.20 -1.79
N ILE A 50 -8.23 6.18 -2.52
CA ILE A 50 -7.50 6.31 -3.78
C ILE A 50 -8.37 5.76 -4.91
N GLU A 51 -8.73 6.62 -5.88
CA GLU A 51 -9.49 6.19 -7.06
C GLU A 51 -8.58 5.57 -8.12
N ASP A 52 -7.41 6.16 -8.33
CA ASP A 52 -6.42 5.68 -9.27
C ASP A 52 -5.01 5.97 -8.77
N ALA A 53 -4.08 5.08 -9.08
CA ALA A 53 -2.68 5.27 -8.75
C ALA A 53 -1.79 4.78 -9.89
N ALA A 54 -0.76 5.56 -10.21
CA ALA A 54 0.28 5.19 -11.16
C ALA A 54 1.65 5.44 -10.55
N VAL A 55 2.60 4.53 -10.76
CA VAL A 55 3.96 4.70 -10.24
C VAL A 55 4.94 4.71 -11.40
N VAL A 56 5.83 5.71 -11.39
CA VAL A 56 6.90 5.84 -12.38
C VAL A 56 8.23 6.09 -11.68
N LEU A 57 9.31 5.72 -12.35
CA LEU A 57 10.66 6.05 -11.92
C LEU A 57 11.06 7.40 -12.53
N GLN A 58 11.46 8.31 -11.67
CA GLN A 58 12.10 9.57 -12.04
C GLN A 58 13.61 9.40 -11.95
N LYS A 59 14.34 9.93 -12.94
CA LYS A 59 15.79 10.02 -12.84
C LYS A 59 16.14 11.14 -11.86
N ASP A 60 16.94 10.82 -10.85
CA ASP A 60 17.39 11.74 -9.82
C ASP A 60 18.92 11.73 -9.77
N ASP A 61 19.55 12.90 -9.66
CA ASP A 61 21.00 13.03 -9.71
C ASP A 61 21.69 12.39 -8.49
N VAL A 62 20.99 12.31 -7.35
CA VAL A 62 21.52 11.81 -6.07
C VAL A 62 21.30 10.30 -5.95
N ALA A 63 20.09 9.83 -6.26
CA ALA A 63 19.68 8.44 -6.05
C ALA A 63 19.61 7.60 -7.33
N GLY A 64 19.89 8.19 -8.50
CA GLY A 64 19.83 7.54 -9.81
C GLY A 64 18.40 7.42 -10.32
N GLU A 65 17.61 6.52 -9.73
CA GLU A 65 16.19 6.34 -10.08
C GLU A 65 15.33 6.24 -8.82
N VAL A 66 14.39 7.18 -8.66
CA VAL A 66 13.49 7.24 -7.51
C VAL A 66 12.05 6.95 -7.90
N PRO A 67 11.30 6.15 -7.13
CA PRO A 67 9.89 5.90 -7.38
C PRO A 67 9.05 7.10 -6.96
N VAL A 68 8.30 7.63 -7.92
CA VAL A 68 7.32 8.70 -7.73
C VAL A 68 5.94 8.13 -8.01
N ALA A 69 5.02 8.27 -7.05
CA ALA A 69 3.64 7.88 -7.25
C ALA A 69 2.78 9.08 -7.63
N PHE A 70 1.94 8.87 -8.63
CA PHE A 70 0.83 9.71 -8.99
C PHE A 70 -0.43 9.11 -8.41
N VAL A 71 -1.17 9.90 -7.65
CA VAL A 71 -2.37 9.43 -6.95
C VAL A 71 -3.53 10.35 -7.28
N VAL A 72 -4.64 9.76 -7.70
CA VAL A 72 -5.94 10.42 -7.80
C VAL A 72 -6.69 10.11 -6.51
N ARG A 73 -6.87 11.15 -5.70
CA ARG A 73 -7.64 11.07 -4.46
C ARG A 73 -9.11 10.97 -4.77
N SER A 74 -9.85 10.22 -3.96
CA SER A 74 -11.29 10.23 -4.05
C SER A 74 -11.85 11.57 -3.58
N SER A 75 -12.85 12.09 -4.31
CA SER A 75 -13.58 13.30 -3.90
C SER A 75 -14.20 13.18 -2.50
N ASN A 76 -14.40 11.95 -2.03
CA ASN A 76 -15.06 11.66 -0.77
C ASN A 76 -14.12 11.76 0.45
N ASP A 77 -12.80 11.62 0.26
CA ASP A 77 -11.87 11.45 1.38
C ASP A 77 -10.48 12.07 1.03
N PRO A 78 -10.14 13.25 1.59
CA PRO A 78 -8.90 13.94 1.28
C PRO A 78 -7.72 13.27 2.01
N ILE A 79 -7.09 12.31 1.35
CA ILE A 79 -5.85 11.69 1.83
C ILE A 79 -4.64 12.62 1.66
N THR A 80 -3.74 12.63 2.65
CA THR A 80 -2.49 13.42 2.62
C THR A 80 -1.31 12.59 2.09
N GLU A 81 -0.25 13.26 1.62
CA GLU A 81 0.97 12.57 1.18
C GLU A 81 1.56 11.71 2.31
N ASP A 82 1.55 12.22 3.54
CA ASP A 82 2.05 11.50 4.71
C ASP A 82 1.26 10.22 4.98
N ALA A 83 -0.07 10.26 4.85
CA ALA A 83 -0.91 9.07 5.01
C ALA A 83 -0.60 8.01 3.95
N VAL A 84 -0.41 8.42 2.69
CA VAL A 84 -0.01 7.51 1.60
C VAL A 84 1.38 6.91 1.86
N LYS A 85 2.34 7.75 2.26
CA LYS A 85 3.71 7.33 2.59
C LYS A 85 3.74 6.38 3.77
N ASP A 86 2.98 6.65 4.83
CA ASP A 86 2.85 5.79 6.01
C ASP A 86 2.20 4.44 5.67
N PHE A 87 1.13 4.47 4.85
CA PHE A 87 0.47 3.25 4.39
C PHE A 87 1.42 2.34 3.63
N ILE A 88 2.21 2.90 2.70
CA ILE A 88 3.25 2.15 1.99
C ILE A 88 4.36 1.73 2.94
N ALA A 89 4.80 2.60 3.84
CA ALA A 89 5.85 2.33 4.82
C ALA A 89 5.53 1.14 5.75
N LYS A 90 4.25 0.85 6.00
CA LYS A 90 3.79 -0.33 6.73
C LYS A 90 3.87 -1.62 5.92
N GLN A 91 3.83 -1.53 4.59
CA GLN A 91 3.84 -2.69 3.69
C GLN A 91 5.21 -2.94 3.03
N VAL A 92 6.05 -1.91 2.88
CA VAL A 92 7.39 -2.01 2.27
C VAL A 92 8.49 -1.54 3.20
N VAL A 93 9.68 -2.10 3.00
CA VAL A 93 10.93 -1.72 3.69
C VAL A 93 11.34 -0.28 3.36
N PHE A 94 11.99 0.40 4.32
CA PHE A 94 12.33 1.83 4.30
C PHE A 94 12.95 2.33 3.00
N TYR A 95 13.89 1.59 2.43
CA TYR A 95 14.63 1.96 1.22
C TYR A 95 13.84 1.74 -0.09
N LYS A 96 12.63 1.18 -0.04
CA LYS A 96 11.72 1.00 -1.19
C LYS A 96 10.48 1.89 -1.12
N ARG A 97 10.48 2.87 -0.20
CA ARG A 97 9.36 3.81 -0.04
C ARG A 97 9.31 4.76 -1.23
N LEU A 98 8.13 5.33 -1.45
CA LEU A 98 7.97 6.40 -2.42
C LEU A 98 8.79 7.61 -2.01
N TYR A 99 9.57 8.13 -2.96
CA TYR A 99 10.31 9.35 -2.74
C TYR A 99 9.36 10.55 -2.69
N LYS A 100 8.43 10.59 -3.65
CA LYS A 100 7.45 11.66 -3.79
C LYS A 100 6.09 11.09 -4.15
N VAL A 101 5.05 11.72 -3.61
CA VAL A 101 3.66 11.47 -3.99
C VAL A 101 3.16 12.75 -4.65
N ILE A 102 2.60 12.63 -5.85
CA ILE A 102 2.04 13.75 -6.61
C ILE A 102 0.55 13.48 -6.76
N PHE A 103 -0.26 14.36 -6.21
CA PHE A 103 -1.69 14.30 -6.41
C PHE A 103 -2.06 14.95 -7.74
N ILE A 104 -2.77 14.19 -8.58
CA ILE A 104 -3.28 14.67 -9.87
C ILE A 104 -4.79 14.45 -9.93
N ASP A 105 -5.46 15.26 -10.73
CA ASP A 105 -6.92 15.20 -10.88
C ASP A 105 -7.35 13.93 -11.62
N ALA A 106 -6.58 13.54 -12.64
CA ALA A 106 -6.80 12.31 -13.38
C ALA A 106 -5.48 11.75 -13.92
N ILE A 107 -5.34 10.43 -13.94
CA ILE A 107 -4.19 9.77 -14.58
C ILE A 107 -4.41 9.77 -16.09
N PRO A 108 -3.45 10.26 -16.91
CA PRO A 108 -3.56 10.23 -18.35
C PRO A 108 -3.64 8.77 -18.84
N LYS A 109 -4.82 8.41 -19.32
CA LYS A 109 -5.14 7.10 -19.87
C LYS A 109 -5.43 7.25 -21.35
N SER A 110 -4.98 6.30 -22.15
CA SER A 110 -5.38 6.18 -23.55
C SER A 110 -6.87 5.84 -23.67
N SER A 111 -7.46 6.00 -24.86
CA SER A 111 -8.87 5.67 -25.13
C SER A 111 -9.28 4.22 -24.80
N ILE A 112 -8.30 3.33 -24.60
CA ILE A 112 -8.46 1.92 -24.21
C ILE A 112 -8.26 1.71 -22.68
N GLY A 113 -8.14 2.77 -21.89
CA GLY A 113 -7.93 2.71 -20.43
C GLY A 113 -6.51 2.32 -19.99
N LYS A 114 -5.56 2.21 -20.93
CA LYS A 114 -4.14 1.95 -20.61
C LYS A 114 -3.49 3.21 -20.06
N ILE A 115 -2.81 3.08 -18.92
CA ILE A 115 -2.03 4.17 -18.30
C ILE A 115 -0.86 4.55 -19.22
N LEU A 116 -0.80 5.81 -19.63
CA LEU A 116 0.27 6.34 -20.47
C LEU A 116 1.47 6.75 -19.60
N ARG A 117 2.26 5.76 -19.17
CA ARG A 117 3.48 6.00 -18.37
C ARG A 117 4.47 6.99 -19.01
N LYS A 118 4.44 7.12 -20.35
CA LYS A 118 5.26 8.09 -21.09
C LYS A 118 4.84 9.54 -20.80
N GLU A 119 3.54 9.80 -20.69
CA GLU A 119 3.03 11.14 -20.36
C GLU A 119 3.31 11.50 -18.91
N LEU A 120 3.11 10.56 -17.97
CA LEU A 120 3.50 10.75 -16.58
C LEU A 120 4.98 11.09 -16.41
N LYS A 121 5.86 10.42 -17.17
CA LYS A 121 7.29 10.76 -17.21
C LYS A 121 7.53 12.14 -17.82
N ALA A 122 6.78 12.55 -18.84
CA ALA A 122 6.88 13.89 -19.41
C ALA A 122 6.48 14.96 -18.39
N THR A 123 5.43 14.74 -17.59
CA THR A 123 5.05 15.62 -16.48
C THR A 123 6.20 15.84 -15.48
N LEU A 124 7.02 14.81 -15.22
CA LEU A 124 8.19 14.91 -14.34
C LEU A 124 9.38 15.64 -14.97
N LEU A 125 9.48 15.67 -16.30
CA LEU A 125 10.56 16.36 -17.01
C LEU A 125 10.26 17.84 -17.25
N SER A 126 8.99 18.23 -17.22
CA SER A 126 8.55 19.61 -17.42
C SER A 126 8.45 20.43 -16.13
N ASN A 127 8.72 19.84 -14.96
CA ASN A 127 8.65 20.48 -13.64
C ASN A 127 10.03 20.50 -12.98
#